data_AF-A0A6G1BL70-F1
#
_entry.id   AF-A0A6G1BL70-F1
#
_cell.length_a   1.000
_cell.length_b   1.000
_cell.length_c   1.000
_cell.angle_alpha   90.00
_cell.angle_beta   90.00
_cell.angle_gamma   90.00
#
_symmetry.space_group_name_H-M   'P 1'
#
loop_
_entity.id
_entity.type
_entity.pdbx_description
1 polymer ?
#
loop_
_entity_poly.entity_id
_entity_poly.type
_entity_poly.pdbx_seq_one_letter_code
_entity_poly.pdbx_strand_id
1 'polypeptide(L)'
;MGPQQDRLAAKPYTNGTAAPAARRKENKVVRYKECQRNHAASIGGHAVDGCREFMASGAEGTAAALLCAACGCHRSFHRREVEATAECDCSSDTSSGARR
;
A
#
# COMPACT_ATOMS: atom_id res chain seq x y z
N MET A 1 -21.20 30.55 -51.67
CA MET A 1 -20.77 31.35 -50.51
C MET A 1 -21.87 31.27 -49.46
N GLY A 2 -21.96 30.35 -48.51
CA GLY A 2 -21.19 29.17 -48.09
C GLY A 2 -22.13 28.34 -47.18
N PRO A 3 -21.76 27.12 -46.76
CA PRO A 3 -22.53 26.39 -45.78
C PRO A 3 -22.01 26.64 -44.36
N GLN A 4 -22.97 26.52 -43.46
CA GLN A 4 -22.95 26.97 -42.08
C GLN A 4 -21.96 26.18 -41.21
N GLN A 5 -21.40 26.93 -40.26
CA GLN A 5 -20.51 26.48 -39.20
C GLN A 5 -21.26 25.57 -38.21
N ASP A 6 -21.02 24.27 -38.27
CA ASP A 6 -21.37 23.35 -37.18
C ASP A 6 -20.34 23.49 -36.04
N ARG A 7 -20.73 24.30 -35.05
CA ARG A 7 -20.09 24.34 -33.73
C ARG A 7 -20.29 22.98 -33.05
N LEU A 8 -19.31 22.09 -33.18
CA LEU A 8 -19.23 20.88 -32.35
C LEU A 8 -19.14 21.30 -30.88
N ALA A 9 -20.27 21.20 -30.19
CA ALA A 9 -20.41 21.42 -28.78
C ALA A 9 -19.43 20.52 -28.02
N ALA A 10 -18.43 21.13 -27.39
CA ALA A 10 -17.63 20.49 -26.36
C ALA A 10 -18.58 20.03 -25.26
N LYS A 11 -18.81 18.72 -25.19
CA LYS A 11 -19.56 18.10 -24.08
C LYS A 11 -18.78 18.39 -22.80
N PRO A 12 -19.34 19.09 -21.80
CA PRO A 12 -18.67 19.20 -20.52
C PRO A 12 -18.62 17.80 -19.92
N TYR A 13 -17.41 17.29 -19.71
CA TYR A 13 -17.22 16.13 -18.85
C TYR A 13 -17.64 16.60 -17.46
N THR A 14 -18.80 16.14 -17.00
CA THR A 14 -19.23 16.34 -15.63
C THR A 14 -18.29 15.54 -14.75
N ASN A 15 -17.26 16.20 -14.21
CA ASN A 15 -16.48 15.62 -13.14
C ASN A 15 -17.42 15.56 -11.93
N GLY A 16 -17.90 14.36 -11.62
CA GLY A 16 -18.83 14.13 -10.52
C GLY A 16 -18.22 14.62 -9.21
N THR A 17 -18.67 15.79 -8.75
CA THR A 17 -18.37 16.30 -7.42
C THR A 17 -19.18 15.50 -6.40
N ALA A 18 -18.76 14.26 -6.14
CA ALA A 18 -19.21 13.52 -4.97
C ALA A 18 -18.53 14.15 -3.74
N ALA A 19 -19.35 14.68 -2.84
CA ALA A 19 -18.93 15.27 -1.56
C ALA A 19 -17.96 14.35 -0.79
N PRO A 20 -17.03 14.88 0.01
CA PRO A 20 -16.16 14.07 0.84
C PRO A 20 -17.00 13.49 1.99
N ALA A 21 -17.60 12.32 1.78
CA ALA A 21 -17.99 11.46 2.88
C ALA A 21 -16.74 11.25 3.72
N ALA A 22 -16.75 11.74 4.95
CA ALA A 22 -15.64 11.69 5.89
C ALA A 22 -15.05 10.27 5.91
N ARG A 23 -13.96 10.07 5.15
CA ARG A 23 -13.18 8.84 5.18
C ARG A 23 -12.73 8.71 6.63
N ARG A 24 -13.35 7.82 7.40
CA ARG A 24 -12.72 7.31 8.61
C ARG A 24 -11.36 6.83 8.14
N LYS A 25 -10.29 7.51 8.60
CA LYS A 25 -8.92 7.02 8.48
C LYS A 25 -8.87 5.81 9.38
N GLU A 26 -9.46 4.71 8.92
CA GLU A 26 -9.15 3.41 9.47
C GLU A 26 -7.65 3.29 9.27
N ASN A 27 -6.91 3.28 10.38
CA ASN A 27 -5.46 3.21 10.38
C ASN A 27 -5.08 1.79 9.98
N LYS A 28 -5.28 1.49 8.70
CA LYS A 28 -4.95 0.21 8.11
C LYS A 28 -3.44 0.11 8.12
N VAL A 29 -2.92 -0.64 9.08
CA VAL A 29 -1.49 -0.90 9.18
C VAL A 29 -1.15 -1.83 8.01
N VAL A 30 -0.42 -1.28 7.04
CA VAL A 30 0.02 -2.05 5.88
C VAL A 30 1.37 -2.68 6.21
N ARG A 31 1.43 -4.01 6.20
CA ARG A 31 2.66 -4.79 6.37
C ARG A 31 3.01 -5.46 5.04
N TYR A 32 4.30 -5.56 4.74
CA TYR A 32 4.81 -6.23 3.56
C TYR A 32 5.58 -7.48 4.01
N LYS A 33 5.16 -8.66 3.55
CA LYS A 33 5.72 -9.96 3.98
C LYS A 33 6.64 -10.54 2.91
N GLU A 34 6.25 -11.65 2.29
CA GLU A 34 7.12 -12.38 1.38
C GLU A 34 7.30 -11.72 0.02
N CYS A 35 8.50 -11.80 -0.54
CA CYS A 35 8.76 -11.36 -1.91
C CYS A 35 8.14 -12.38 -2.89
N GLN A 36 7.48 -11.89 -3.94
CA GLN A 36 6.81 -12.69 -4.97
C GLN A 36 7.49 -12.54 -6.33
N ARG A 37 8.65 -11.86 -6.40
CA ARG A 37 9.38 -11.70 -7.66
C ARG A 37 10.05 -13.03 -8.02
N ASN A 38 9.91 -13.46 -9.26
CA ASN A 38 10.72 -14.55 -9.82
C ASN A 38 12.06 -13.99 -10.31
N HIS A 39 13.15 -14.28 -9.61
CA HIS A 39 14.49 -13.83 -9.95
C HIS A 39 15.11 -14.63 -11.10
N ALA A 40 14.64 -15.86 -11.33
CA ALA A 40 15.10 -16.72 -12.42
C ALA A 40 14.27 -16.59 -13.71
N ALA A 41 13.26 -15.70 -13.74
CA ALA A 41 12.36 -15.54 -14.88
C ALA A 41 13.12 -15.30 -16.19
N SER A 42 14.17 -14.48 -16.16
CA SER A 42 15.00 -14.17 -17.33
C SER A 42 15.81 -15.36 -17.86
N ILE A 43 16.05 -16.37 -17.03
CA ILE A 43 16.82 -17.59 -17.38
C ILE A 43 15.85 -18.73 -17.76
N GLY A 44 14.53 -18.50 -17.69
CA GLY A 44 13.51 -19.52 -17.93
C GLY A 44 13.27 -20.44 -16.72
N GLY A 45 13.75 -20.05 -15.54
CA GLY A 45 13.53 -20.76 -14.28
C GLY A 45 12.45 -20.11 -13.41
N HIS A 46 12.15 -20.78 -12.29
CA HIS A 46 11.28 -20.24 -11.24
C HIS A 46 11.97 -20.31 -9.89
N ALA A 47 12.58 -19.19 -9.48
CA ALA A 47 13.22 -19.04 -8.18
C ALA A 47 12.73 -17.73 -7.55
N VAL A 48 11.87 -17.85 -6.55
CA VAL A 48 11.37 -16.72 -5.78
C VAL A 48 12.33 -16.50 -4.61
N ASP A 49 12.87 -15.28 -4.50
CA ASP A 49 13.79 -14.89 -3.43
C ASP A 49 12.97 -14.82 -2.14
N GLY A 50 13.01 -15.90 -1.34
CA GLY A 50 12.05 -16.16 -0.26
C GLY A 50 12.24 -15.29 0.98
N CYS A 51 12.23 -13.95 0.84
CA CYS A 51 12.16 -13.05 1.99
C CYS A 51 10.90 -13.38 2.81
N ARG A 52 11.01 -13.42 4.14
CA ARG A 52 9.85 -13.67 5.03
C ARG A 52 9.19 -12.37 5.50
N GLU A 53 9.95 -11.29 5.52
CA GLU A 53 9.51 -9.97 5.95
C GLU A 53 10.21 -8.89 5.12
N PHE A 54 9.51 -7.79 4.84
CA PHE A 54 10.11 -6.65 4.18
C PHE A 54 10.93 -5.83 5.20
N MET A 55 12.24 -5.76 4.98
CA MET A 55 13.12 -4.83 5.66
C MET A 55 13.53 -3.72 4.70
N ALA A 56 13.24 -2.48 5.06
CA ALA A 56 13.68 -1.30 4.30
C ALA A 56 15.21 -1.18 4.33
N SER A 57 15.82 -0.94 3.16
CA SER A 57 17.29 -0.80 3.06
C SER A 57 17.83 0.58 3.47
N GLY A 58 16.96 1.55 3.78
CA GLY A 58 17.35 2.91 4.14
C GLY A 58 16.32 3.62 5.00
N ALA A 59 16.58 4.89 5.30
CA ALA A 59 15.74 5.68 6.21
C ALA A 59 14.35 5.96 5.64
N GLU A 60 13.33 5.94 6.51
CA GLU A 60 11.93 6.26 6.19
C GLU A 60 11.84 7.58 5.39
N GLY A 61 11.13 7.54 4.25
CA GLY A 61 10.98 8.70 3.35
C GLY A 61 12.02 8.79 2.23
N THR A 62 13.05 7.94 2.22
CA THR A 62 14.02 7.87 1.11
C THR A 62 13.62 6.82 0.06
N ALA A 63 14.18 6.91 -1.15
CA ALA A 63 13.99 5.87 -2.17
C ALA A 63 14.50 4.49 -1.70
N ALA A 64 15.53 4.46 -0.86
CA ALA A 64 16.07 3.23 -0.28
C ALA A 64 15.11 2.54 0.69
N ALA A 65 14.20 3.28 1.35
CA ALA A 65 13.14 2.68 2.18
C ALA A 65 12.07 1.93 1.37
N LEU A 66 12.04 2.12 0.04
CA LEU A 66 11.13 1.40 -0.84
C LEU A 66 11.70 0.04 -1.28
N LEU A 67 12.98 -0.21 -1.02
CA LEU A 67 13.71 -1.40 -1.46
C LEU A 67 13.96 -2.33 -0.28
N CYS A 68 13.82 -3.63 -0.54
CA CYS A 68 14.12 -4.68 0.42
C CYS A 68 15.63 -4.82 0.59
N ALA A 69 16.13 -4.77 1.83
CA ALA A 69 17.54 -4.96 2.15
C ALA A 69 18.04 -6.37 1.81
N ALA A 70 17.16 -7.38 1.79
CA ALA A 70 17.53 -8.77 1.53
C ALA A 70 17.62 -9.10 0.03
N CYS A 71 16.59 -8.77 -0.75
CA CYS A 71 16.51 -9.15 -2.17
C CYS A 71 16.61 -7.96 -3.15
N GLY A 72 16.74 -6.72 -2.65
CA GLY A 72 16.79 -5.51 -3.47
C GLY A 72 15.49 -5.17 -4.21
N CYS A 73 14.42 -5.94 -4.00
CA CYS A 73 13.15 -5.71 -4.68
C CYS A 73 12.36 -4.57 -4.07
N HIS A 74 11.59 -3.89 -4.90
CA HIS A 74 10.65 -2.87 -4.42
C HIS A 74 9.58 -3.52 -3.51
N ARG A 75 9.14 -2.81 -2.47
CA ARG A 75 8.08 -3.26 -1.54
C ARG A 75 6.79 -3.71 -2.22
N SER A 76 6.51 -3.23 -3.44
CA SER A 76 5.35 -3.66 -4.25
C SER A 76 5.44 -5.11 -4.72
N PHE A 77 6.64 -5.67 -4.83
CA PHE A 77 6.83 -7.09 -5.13
C PHE A 77 6.71 -7.97 -3.88
N HIS A 78 6.59 -7.38 -2.70
CA HIS A 78 6.27 -8.11 -1.48
C HIS A 78 4.77 -8.16 -1.28
N ARG A 79 4.28 -9.28 -0.74
CA ARG A 79 2.85 -9.44 -0.43
C ARG A 79 2.40 -8.35 0.52
N ARG A 80 1.46 -7.52 0.04
CA ARG A 80 0.81 -6.51 0.86
C ARG A 80 -0.25 -7.18 1.73
N GLU A 81 -0.06 -7.13 3.03
CA GLU A 81 -1.09 -7.43 4.01
C GLU A 81 -1.62 -6.14 4.63
N VAL A 82 -2.93 -6.05 4.68
CA VAL A 82 -3.64 -4.93 5.29
C VAL A 82 -4.26 -5.48 6.56
N GLU A 83 -3.59 -5.30 7.69
CA GLU A 83 -4.22 -5.54 8.97
C GLU A 83 -5.11 -4.32 9.26
N ALA A 84 -6.41 -4.51 9.09
CA ALA A 84 -7.37 -3.63 9.71
C ALA A 84 -7.19 -3.84 11.21
N THR A 85 -6.50 -2.91 11.88
CA THR A 85 -6.49 -2.87 13.34
C THR A 85 -7.92 -2.52 13.76
N ALA A 86 -8.77 -3.53 13.88
CA ALA A 86 -9.78 -3.51 14.92
C ALA A 86 -8.97 -3.48 16.22
N GLU A 87 -8.74 -2.25 16.69
CA GLU A 87 -8.46 -1.86 18.06
C GLU A 87 -7.95 -3.03 18.91
N CYS A 88 -6.64 -3.04 19.17
CA CYS A 88 -6.15 -3.75 20.32
C CYS A 88 -6.89 -3.20 21.55
N ASP A 89 -7.88 -3.93 22.04
CA ASP A 89 -8.07 -4.04 23.47
C ASP A 89 -6.77 -4.66 24.00
N CYS A 90 -5.80 -3.78 24.29
CA CYS A 90 -4.78 -4.14 25.23
C CYS A 90 -5.52 -4.39 26.55
N SER A 91 -5.76 -5.66 26.86
CA SER A 91 -5.85 -6.11 28.25
C SER A 91 -4.47 -5.92 28.90
N SER A 92 -4.03 -4.68 28.98
CA SER A 92 -2.92 -4.19 29.78
C SER A 92 -3.50 -3.24 30.81
N ASP A 93 -4.57 -3.66 31.47
CA ASP A 93 -4.84 -3.15 32.79
C ASP A 93 -3.99 -3.95 33.78
N THR A 94 -2.73 -3.54 33.88
CA THR A 94 -2.00 -3.70 35.12
C THR A 94 -2.63 -2.76 36.16
N SER A 95 -3.86 -3.04 36.62
CA SER A 95 -4.38 -2.44 37.85
C SER A 95 -3.85 -3.27 39.02
N SER A 96 -2.90 -2.71 39.75
CA SER A 96 -3.17 -1.97 40.97
C SER A 96 -3.49 -2.89 42.15
N GLY A 97 -2.49 -3.07 43.01
CA GLY A 97 -2.68 -2.79 44.43
C GLY A 97 -3.27 -3.91 45.28
N ALA A 98 -2.42 -4.37 46.20
CA ALA A 98 -2.73 -4.94 47.50
C ALA A 98 -4.18 -4.70 48.00
N ARG A 99 -4.89 -5.79 48.26
CA ARG A 99 -5.96 -5.81 49.27
C ARG A 99 -5.70 -6.99 50.21
N ARG A 100 -5.83 -6.65 51.49
CA ARG A 100 -5.39 -7.33 52.71
C ARG A 100 -6.08 -8.67 52.95
#